data_AF-A0A103XZN2-F1
#
_entry.id   AF-A0A103XZN2-F1
#
_cell.length_a   1.000
_cell.length_b   1.000
_cell.length_c   1.000
_cell.angle_alpha   90.00
_cell.angle_beta   90.00
_cell.angle_gamma   90.00
#
_symmetry.space_group_name_H-M   'P 1'
#
loop_
_entity.id
_entity.type
_entity.pdbx_description
1 polymer ?
#
loop_
_entity_poly.entity_id
_entity_poly.type
_entity_poly.pdbx_seq_one_letter_code
_entity_poly.pdbx_strand_id
1 'polypeptide(L)'
;MDPPTSWDSLRNQARKLEAQLDDQMHLYRKLVSIKVDDGSENDLASGIQQLLKQLHHVISQMQAWVSSGGSEIFSHTLTRHQEIHHDLSQEFNRLRSSLRAKREHASLLEDFREFDRTRLDLEEGGASQEQSLLKERATLMRSTGQMDGVISQAQETLGTLMFQRSTFGGINSKLSNVSSRLPTVNSILSSIKKKKSMDTIILSLVASICTFLILIYWLTK
;
A
#
# COMPACT_ATOMS: atom_id res chain seq x y z
N MET A 1 8.51 14.75 -32.42
CA MET A 1 9.24 15.16 -31.21
C MET A 1 8.20 15.29 -30.13
N ASP A 2 7.97 14.20 -29.38
CA ASP A 2 7.00 14.19 -28.28
C ASP A 2 7.44 15.19 -27.21
N PRO A 3 6.50 15.96 -26.61
CA PRO A 3 6.84 16.91 -25.57
C PRO A 3 7.56 16.18 -24.42
N PRO A 4 8.61 16.77 -23.81
CA PRO A 4 9.32 16.14 -22.71
C PRO A 4 8.32 15.77 -21.62
N THR A 5 8.27 14.50 -21.26
CA THR A 5 7.38 13.96 -20.23
C THR A 5 7.53 14.83 -18.98
N SER A 6 6.50 15.60 -18.66
CA SER A 6 6.58 16.57 -17.56
C SER A 6 6.76 15.81 -16.25
N TRP A 7 7.67 16.27 -15.39
CA TRP A 7 7.88 15.70 -14.06
C TRP A 7 6.56 15.46 -13.29
N ASP A 8 5.62 16.40 -13.38
CA ASP A 8 4.31 16.29 -12.73
C ASP A 8 3.47 15.14 -13.30
N SER A 9 3.60 14.83 -14.59
CA SER A 9 2.91 13.68 -15.21
C SER A 9 3.45 12.35 -14.70
N LEU A 10 4.78 12.20 -14.62
CA LEU A 10 5.43 11.00 -14.08
C LEU A 10 5.08 10.81 -12.60
N ARG A 11 5.13 11.89 -11.82
CA ARG A 11 4.76 11.86 -10.39
C ARG A 11 3.30 11.47 -10.18
N ASN A 12 2.37 12.01 -10.97
CA ASN A 12 0.96 11.65 -10.87
C ASN A 12 0.72 10.19 -11.29
N GLN A 13 1.44 9.72 -12.31
CA GLN A 13 1.39 8.32 -12.73
C GLN A 13 1.92 7.38 -11.63
N ALA A 14 3.06 7.71 -11.00
CA ALA A 14 3.62 6.94 -9.89
C ALA A 14 2.61 6.83 -8.73
N ARG A 15 2.03 7.95 -8.30
CA ARG A 15 1.01 7.96 -7.23
C ARG A 15 -0.23 7.12 -7.55
N LYS A 16 -0.68 7.15 -8.81
CA LYS A 16 -1.82 6.35 -9.25
C LYS A 16 -1.49 4.86 -9.20
N LEU A 17 -0.29 4.48 -9.65
CA LEU A 17 0.17 3.09 -9.59
C LEU A 17 0.36 2.61 -8.15
N GLU A 18 0.90 3.46 -7.27
CA GLU A 18 1.01 3.18 -5.83
C GLU A 18 -0.36 2.90 -5.21
N ALA A 19 -1.36 3.77 -5.44
CA ALA A 19 -2.70 3.58 -4.90
C ALA A 19 -3.36 2.28 -5.42
N GLN A 20 -3.22 1.99 -6.72
CA GLN A 20 -3.73 0.74 -7.29
C GLN A 20 -3.03 -0.49 -6.70
N LEU A 21 -1.72 -0.38 -6.47
CA LEU A 21 -0.92 -1.46 -5.90
C LEU A 21 -1.32 -1.73 -4.44
N ASP A 22 -1.55 -0.69 -3.64
CA ASP A 22 -2.06 -0.81 -2.26
C ASP A 22 -3.42 -1.52 -2.22
N ASP A 23 -4.36 -1.13 -3.09
CA ASP A 23 -5.68 -1.76 -3.17
C ASP A 23 -5.58 -3.25 -3.52
N GLN A 24 -4.77 -3.60 -4.52
CA GLN A 24 -4.55 -5.00 -4.90
C GLN A 24 -3.83 -5.78 -3.80
N MET A 25 -2.88 -5.17 -3.08
CA MET A 25 -2.18 -5.78 -1.95
C MET A 25 -3.14 -6.08 -0.79
N HIS A 26 -4.11 -5.20 -0.55
CA HIS A 26 -5.16 -5.43 0.44
C HIS A 26 -6.05 -6.61 0.07
N LEU A 27 -6.46 -6.72 -1.19
CA LEU A 27 -7.21 -7.88 -1.69
C LEU A 27 -6.39 -9.17 -1.57
N TYR A 28 -5.10 -9.11 -1.91
CA TYR A 28 -4.21 -10.27 -1.82
C TYR A 28 -4.02 -10.72 -0.37
N ARG A 29 -3.86 -9.78 0.57
CA ARG A 29 -3.80 -10.09 2.00
C ARG A 29 -5.08 -10.75 2.51
N LYS A 30 -6.24 -10.29 2.05
CA LYS A 30 -7.53 -10.91 2.38
C LYS A 30 -7.60 -12.33 1.84
N LEU A 31 -7.12 -12.56 0.61
CA LEU A 31 -7.03 -13.89 0.00
C LEU A 31 -6.06 -14.81 0.74
N VAL A 32 -4.91 -14.29 1.19
CA VAL A 32 -3.96 -15.06 2.04
C VAL A 32 -4.58 -15.46 3.39
N SER A 33 -5.58 -14.71 3.87
CA SER A 33 -6.28 -14.98 5.13
C SER A 33 -7.44 -15.95 4.97
N ILE A 34 -8.24 -15.80 3.93
CA ILE A 34 -9.42 -16.62 3.64
C ILE A 34 -8.94 -17.65 2.61
N LYS A 35 -8.69 -18.90 3.00
CA LYS A 35 -8.25 -19.98 2.09
C LYS A 35 -9.16 -20.03 0.86
N VAL A 36 -8.78 -19.40 -0.25
CA VAL A 36 -9.57 -19.29 -1.47
C VAL A 36 -8.79 -19.93 -2.62
N ASP A 37 -9.57 -20.50 -3.53
CA ASP A 37 -9.24 -21.17 -4.79
C ASP A 37 -8.01 -20.60 -5.54
N ASP A 38 -7.16 -21.53 -6.00
CA ASP A 38 -5.81 -21.32 -6.55
C ASP A 38 -5.78 -20.43 -7.80
N GLY A 39 -6.86 -20.45 -8.60
CA GLY A 39 -6.93 -19.66 -9.84
C GLY A 39 -6.91 -18.15 -9.59
N SER A 40 -7.72 -17.70 -8.63
CA SER A 40 -7.85 -16.27 -8.30
C SER A 40 -6.60 -15.67 -7.64
N GLU A 41 -5.81 -16.49 -6.96
CA GLU A 41 -4.53 -16.10 -6.36
C GLU A 41 -3.51 -15.70 -7.43
N ASN A 42 -3.31 -16.58 -8.42
CA ASN A 42 -2.29 -16.43 -9.44
C ASN A 42 -2.55 -15.21 -10.33
N ASP A 43 -3.83 -14.97 -10.69
CA ASP A 43 -4.24 -13.78 -11.44
C ASP A 43 -3.93 -12.50 -10.67
N LEU A 44 -4.28 -12.45 -9.37
CA LEU A 44 -4.02 -11.29 -8.53
C LEU A 44 -2.52 -11.07 -8.29
N ALA A 45 -1.75 -12.14 -8.05
CA ALA A 45 -0.31 -12.09 -7.89
C ALA A 45 0.40 -11.58 -9.16
N SER A 46 -0.03 -12.04 -10.33
CA SER A 46 0.52 -11.59 -11.61
C SER A 46 0.19 -10.12 -11.89
N GLY A 47 -1.02 -9.67 -11.57
CA GLY A 47 -1.43 -8.27 -11.64
C GLY A 47 -0.59 -7.35 -10.74
N ILE A 48 -0.36 -7.75 -9.49
CA ILE A 48 0.52 -7.03 -8.55
C ILE A 48 1.95 -6.95 -9.09
N GLN A 49 2.48 -8.05 -9.63
CA GLN A 49 3.82 -8.08 -10.20
C GLN A 49 3.94 -7.18 -11.44
N GLN A 50 2.89 -7.09 -12.26
CA GLN A 50 2.85 -6.18 -13.40
C GLN A 50 2.82 -4.72 -12.95
N LEU A 51 2.00 -4.37 -11.96
CA LEU A 51 1.94 -3.02 -11.39
C LEU A 51 3.28 -2.61 -10.77
N LEU A 52 3.95 -3.50 -10.03
CA LEU A 52 5.30 -3.28 -9.49
C LEU A 52 6.33 -2.98 -10.59
N LYS A 53 6.28 -3.71 -11.72
CA LYS A 53 7.16 -3.45 -12.87
C LYS A 53 6.88 -2.10 -13.51
N GLN A 54 5.60 -1.74 -13.66
CA GLN A 54 5.20 -0.45 -14.21
C GLN A 54 5.64 0.72 -13.32
N LEU A 55 5.46 0.59 -12.00
CA LEU A 55 5.93 1.60 -11.04
C LEU A 55 7.45 1.77 -11.11
N HIS A 56 8.19 0.66 -11.16
CA HIS A 56 9.65 0.71 -11.33
C HIS A 56 10.08 1.40 -12.64
N HIS A 57 9.35 1.16 -13.73
CA HIS A 57 9.62 1.82 -15.01
C HIS A 57 9.42 3.34 -14.92
N VAL A 58 8.32 3.79 -14.30
CA VAL A 58 8.05 5.22 -14.07
C VAL A 58 9.13 5.85 -13.17
N ILE A 59 9.54 5.15 -12.10
CA ILE A 59 10.63 5.60 -11.23
C ILE A 59 11.95 5.73 -12.00
N SER A 60 12.25 4.79 -12.90
CA SER A 60 13.43 4.87 -13.77
C SER A 60 13.38 6.08 -14.71
N GLN A 61 12.19 6.40 -15.26
CA GLN A 61 12.00 7.61 -16.06
C GLN A 61 12.18 8.89 -15.22
N MET A 62 11.66 8.90 -13.99
CA MET A 62 11.87 10.00 -13.04
C MET A 62 13.35 10.17 -12.70
N GLN A 63 14.09 9.06 -12.50
CA GLN A 63 15.53 9.07 -12.28
C GLN A 63 16.29 9.69 -13.46
N ALA A 64 15.99 9.24 -14.69
CA ALA A 64 16.61 9.80 -15.90
C ALA A 64 16.33 11.31 -16.05
N TRP A 65 15.12 11.74 -15.71
CA TRP A 65 14.74 13.16 -15.73
C TRP A 65 15.53 13.98 -14.70
N VAL A 66 15.66 13.50 -13.46
CA VAL A 66 16.47 14.17 -12.42
C VAL A 66 17.93 14.26 -12.84
N SER A 67 18.50 13.17 -13.36
CA SER A 67 19.89 13.14 -13.83
C SER A 67 20.16 14.08 -15.02
N SER A 68 19.13 14.46 -15.79
CA SER A 68 19.24 15.36 -16.94
C SER A 68 19.28 16.86 -16.59
N GLY A 69 19.25 17.22 -15.30
CA GLY A 69 19.31 18.62 -14.84
C GLY A 69 18.19 19.02 -13.88
N GLY A 70 17.52 18.06 -13.24
CA GLY A 70 16.46 18.34 -12.26
C GLY A 70 17.02 18.92 -10.95
N SER A 71 16.26 19.87 -10.36
CA SER A 71 16.53 20.43 -9.04
C SER A 71 16.59 19.36 -7.93
N GLU A 72 17.40 19.59 -6.90
CA GLU A 72 17.59 18.74 -5.70
C GLU A 72 16.27 18.36 -5.00
N ILE A 73 15.24 19.22 -5.09
CA ILE A 73 13.89 18.97 -4.56
C ILE A 73 13.22 17.74 -5.20
N PHE A 74 13.51 17.48 -6.48
CA PHE A 74 12.99 16.33 -7.21
C PHE A 74 13.71 15.03 -6.83
N SER A 75 14.98 15.12 -6.42
CA SER A 75 15.77 13.98 -5.93
C SER A 75 15.13 13.36 -4.68
N HIS A 76 14.75 14.18 -3.69
CA HIS A 76 14.08 13.67 -2.49
C HIS A 76 12.72 13.01 -2.81
N THR A 77 11.97 13.55 -3.76
CA THR A 77 10.69 12.95 -4.18
C THR A 77 10.91 11.62 -4.89
N LEU A 78 11.95 11.51 -5.72
CA LEU A 78 12.35 10.27 -6.37
C LEU A 78 12.77 9.20 -5.35
N THR A 79 13.63 9.55 -4.38
CA THR A 79 14.05 8.64 -3.31
C THR A 79 12.84 8.08 -2.56
N ARG A 80 11.86 8.93 -2.24
CA ARG A 80 10.62 8.46 -1.60
C ARG A 80 9.85 7.45 -2.46
N HIS A 81 9.72 7.68 -3.76
CA HIS A 81 9.06 6.72 -4.65
C HIS A 81 9.84 5.39 -4.75
N GLN A 82 11.18 5.43 -4.67
CA GLN A 82 12.02 4.23 -4.61
C GLN A 82 11.82 3.45 -3.31
N GLU A 83 11.77 4.13 -2.16
CA GLU A 83 11.49 3.52 -0.86
C GLU A 83 10.12 2.85 -0.86
N ILE A 84 9.07 3.54 -1.31
CA ILE A 84 7.71 2.98 -1.41
C ILE A 84 7.69 1.74 -2.32
N HIS A 85 8.35 1.80 -3.48
CA HIS A 85 8.44 0.64 -4.38
C HIS A 85 9.15 -0.55 -3.74
N HIS A 86 10.24 -0.30 -3.02
CA HIS A 86 10.98 -1.33 -2.30
C HIS A 86 10.13 -1.98 -1.21
N ASP A 87 9.49 -1.17 -0.37
CA ASP A 87 8.62 -1.63 0.72
C ASP A 87 7.46 -2.48 0.19
N LEU A 88 6.78 -2.01 -0.86
CA LEU A 88 5.67 -2.75 -1.48
C LEU A 88 6.12 -4.07 -2.11
N SER A 89 7.30 -4.09 -2.74
CA SER A 89 7.89 -5.32 -3.27
C SER A 89 8.25 -6.31 -2.16
N GLN A 90 8.82 -5.83 -1.05
CA GLN A 90 9.15 -6.67 0.09
C GLN A 90 7.89 -7.23 0.75
N GLU A 91 6.86 -6.40 0.95
CA GLU A 91 5.55 -6.79 1.45
C GLU A 91 4.92 -7.90 0.59
N PHE A 92 4.93 -7.73 -0.73
CA PHE A 92 4.40 -8.73 -1.67
C PHE A 92 5.12 -10.07 -1.54
N ASN A 93 6.46 -10.06 -1.52
CA ASN A 93 7.25 -11.28 -1.38
C ASN A 93 6.97 -11.97 -0.04
N ARG A 94 6.83 -11.21 1.05
CA ARG A 94 6.45 -11.73 2.38
C ARG A 94 5.06 -12.38 2.36
N LEU A 95 4.08 -11.76 1.71
CA LEU A 95 2.74 -12.33 1.59
C LEU A 95 2.76 -13.63 0.77
N ARG A 96 3.55 -13.69 -0.31
CA ARG A 96 3.69 -14.89 -1.15
C ARG A 96 4.36 -16.05 -0.40
N SER A 97 5.41 -15.79 0.37
CA SER A 97 6.05 -16.81 1.19
C SER A 97 5.16 -17.27 2.34
N SER A 98 4.40 -16.37 2.98
CA SER A 98 3.41 -16.73 4.00
C SER A 98 2.32 -17.65 3.42
N LEU A 99 1.83 -17.36 2.22
CA LEU A 99 0.84 -18.18 1.56
C LEU A 99 1.37 -19.57 1.22
N ARG A 100 2.59 -19.64 0.67
CA ARG A 100 3.27 -20.91 0.41
C ARG A 100 3.41 -21.76 1.67
N ALA A 101 3.87 -21.17 2.78
CA ALA A 101 4.00 -21.89 4.05
C ALA A 101 2.65 -22.43 4.56
N LYS A 102 1.57 -21.65 4.45
CA LYS A 102 0.22 -22.11 4.79
C LYS A 102 -0.26 -23.26 3.89
N ARG A 103 0.12 -23.24 2.61
CA ARG A 103 -0.22 -24.28 1.63
C ARG A 103 0.52 -25.58 1.92
N GLU A 104 1.83 -25.50 2.15
CA GLU A 104 2.65 -26.65 2.56
C GLU A 104 2.10 -27.27 3.85
N HIS A 105 1.76 -26.45 4.85
CA HIS A 105 1.16 -26.94 6.08
C HIS A 105 -0.23 -27.56 5.87
N ALA A 106 -1.03 -27.03 4.94
CA ALA A 106 -2.33 -27.62 4.60
C ALA A 106 -2.19 -28.97 3.88
N SER A 107 -1.25 -29.07 2.95
CA SER A 107 -0.95 -30.31 2.22
C SER A 107 -0.41 -31.40 3.15
N LEU A 108 0.47 -31.05 4.10
CA LEU A 108 0.94 -32.00 5.11
C LEU A 108 -0.21 -32.51 5.99
N LEU A 109 -1.12 -31.63 6.44
CA LEU A 109 -2.28 -32.04 7.22
C LEU A 109 -3.26 -32.93 6.43
N GLU A 110 -3.38 -32.72 5.13
CA GLU A 110 -4.17 -33.57 4.25
C GLU A 110 -3.56 -34.97 4.11
N ASP A 111 -2.25 -35.05 3.88
CA ASP A 111 -1.50 -36.31 3.82
C ASP A 111 -1.59 -37.09 5.15
N PHE A 112 -1.45 -36.41 6.29
CA PHE A 112 -1.69 -37.02 7.60
C PHE A 112 -3.12 -37.52 7.79
N ARG A 113 -4.13 -36.78 7.31
CA ARG A 113 -5.54 -37.21 7.40
C ARG A 113 -5.83 -38.40 6.49
N GLU A 114 -5.22 -38.45 5.31
CA GLU A 114 -5.34 -39.57 4.37
C GLU A 114 -4.63 -40.82 4.90
N PHE A 115 -3.45 -40.66 5.50
CA PHE A 115 -2.75 -41.73 6.20
C PHE A 115 -3.57 -42.29 7.39
N ASP A 116 -4.17 -41.42 8.20
CA ASP A 116 -5.00 -41.85 9.33
C ASP A 116 -6.27 -42.56 8.83
N ARG A 117 -6.88 -42.06 7.75
CA ARG A 117 -8.05 -42.68 7.10
C ARG A 117 -7.74 -44.05 6.51
N THR A 118 -6.63 -44.19 5.78
CA THR A 118 -6.22 -45.47 5.20
C THR A 118 -5.88 -46.50 6.28
N ARG A 119 -5.26 -46.09 7.41
CA ARG A 119 -5.09 -46.95 8.58
C ARG A 119 -6.42 -47.41 9.18
N LEU A 120 -7.39 -46.51 9.29
CA LEU A 120 -8.72 -46.84 9.81
C LEU A 120 -9.45 -47.82 8.88
N ASP A 121 -9.42 -47.60 7.56
CA ASP A 121 -10.01 -48.55 6.58
C ASP A 121 -9.31 -49.93 6.62
N LEU A 122 -8.01 -49.98 6.94
CA LEU A 122 -7.25 -51.23 7.14
C LEU A 122 -7.54 -51.91 8.49
N GLU A 123 -7.87 -51.16 9.55
CA GLU A 123 -8.26 -51.67 10.89
C GLU A 123 -9.77 -51.96 11.01
N GLU A 124 -10.62 -51.46 10.11
CA GLU A 124 -12.08 -51.68 10.09
C GLU A 124 -12.51 -53.12 9.72
N GLY A 125 -11.53 -54.01 9.51
CA GLY A 125 -11.73 -55.45 9.57
C GLY A 125 -11.99 -56.02 10.99
N GLY A 126 -11.92 -55.22 12.07
CA GLY A 126 -12.17 -55.76 13.42
C GLY A 126 -12.15 -54.83 14.64
N ALA A 127 -12.35 -53.51 14.50
CA ALA A 127 -12.14 -52.55 15.59
C ALA A 127 -13.38 -52.27 16.47
N SER A 128 -13.30 -52.68 17.74
CA SER A 128 -14.29 -52.54 18.80
C SER A 128 -14.42 -51.11 19.36
N GLN A 129 -15.61 -50.80 19.92
CA GLN A 129 -16.06 -49.51 20.52
C GLN A 129 -15.04 -48.80 21.43
N GLU A 130 -14.12 -49.54 22.03
CA GLU A 130 -13.05 -49.03 22.90
C GLU A 130 -11.97 -48.24 22.14
N GLN A 131 -11.63 -48.63 20.91
CA GLN A 131 -10.71 -47.87 20.05
C GLN A 131 -11.32 -46.55 19.58
N SER A 132 -12.64 -46.51 19.37
CA SER A 132 -13.36 -45.27 19.04
C SER A 132 -13.28 -44.24 20.19
N LEU A 133 -13.46 -44.69 21.44
CA LEU A 133 -13.35 -43.83 22.63
C LEU A 133 -11.91 -43.34 22.86
N LEU A 134 -10.91 -44.20 22.67
CA LEU A 134 -9.50 -43.79 22.77
C LEU A 134 -9.12 -42.76 21.70
N LYS A 135 -9.66 -42.91 20.48
CA LYS A 135 -9.49 -41.94 19.40
C LYS A 135 -10.18 -40.61 19.70
N GLU A 136 -11.37 -40.63 20.29
CA GLU A 136 -12.05 -39.42 20.73
C GLU A 136 -11.23 -38.69 21.80
N ARG A 137 -10.68 -39.43 22.76
CA ARG A 137 -9.81 -38.85 23.80
C ARG A 137 -8.53 -38.23 23.23
N ALA A 138 -7.90 -38.90 22.26
CA ALA A 138 -6.72 -38.38 21.57
C ALA A 138 -7.04 -37.13 20.74
N THR A 139 -8.23 -37.07 20.15
CA THR A 139 -8.70 -35.91 19.37
C THR A 139 -9.01 -34.74 20.30
N LEU A 140 -9.67 -34.98 21.44
CA LEU A 140 -9.93 -33.97 22.47
C LEU A 140 -8.65 -33.39 23.05
N MET A 141 -7.68 -34.25 23.40
CA MET A 141 -6.39 -33.79 23.93
C MET A 141 -5.62 -32.94 22.91
N ARG A 142 -5.71 -33.29 21.61
CA ARG A 142 -5.12 -32.51 20.52
C ARG A 142 -5.82 -31.18 20.29
N SER A 143 -7.15 -31.15 20.41
CA SER A 143 -7.96 -29.92 20.37
C SER A 143 -7.60 -28.96 21.50
N THR A 144 -7.36 -29.48 22.71
CA THR A 144 -6.94 -28.66 23.86
C THR A 144 -5.58 -28.01 23.62
N GLY A 145 -4.59 -28.74 23.10
CA GLY A 145 -3.27 -28.17 22.79
C GLY A 145 -3.28 -27.12 21.68
N GLN A 146 -4.13 -27.28 20.66
CA GLN A 146 -4.31 -26.25 19.62
C GLN A 146 -4.96 -24.98 20.17
N MET A 147 -5.86 -25.10 21.16
CA MET A 147 -6.51 -23.96 21.81
C MET A 147 -5.51 -23.12 22.61
N ASP A 148 -4.56 -23.76 23.29
CA ASP A 148 -3.46 -23.08 23.99
C ASP A 148 -2.52 -22.35 23.02
N GLY A 149 -2.27 -22.92 21.83
CA GLY A 149 -1.51 -22.26 20.76
C GLY A 149 -2.18 -21.00 20.22
N VAL A 150 -3.50 -21.01 20.06
CA VAL A 150 -4.28 -19.82 19.64
C VAL A 150 -4.27 -18.73 20.72
N ILE A 151 -4.27 -19.10 22.01
CA ILE A 151 -4.14 -18.15 23.12
C ILE A 151 -2.75 -17.51 23.13
N SER A 152 -1.69 -18.30 22.95
CA SER A 152 -0.31 -17.80 22.86
C SER A 152 -0.10 -16.88 21.64
N GLN A 153 -0.64 -17.27 20.48
CA GLN A 153 -0.55 -16.46 19.25
C GLN A 153 -1.37 -15.16 19.35
N ALA A 154 -2.49 -15.16 20.08
CA ALA A 154 -3.25 -13.95 20.38
C ALA A 154 -2.48 -13.01 21.33
N GLN A 155 -1.76 -13.54 22.32
CA GLN A 155 -0.93 -12.76 23.24
C GLN A 155 0.27 -12.12 22.52
N GLU A 156 0.94 -12.83 21.61
CA GLU A 156 2.00 -12.24 20.77
C GLU A 156 1.48 -11.18 19.79
N THR A 157 0.25 -11.37 19.26
CA THR A 157 -0.39 -10.38 18.39
C THR A 157 -0.78 -9.11 19.17
N LEU A 158 -1.23 -9.24 20.42
CA LEU A 158 -1.47 -8.08 21.30
C LEU A 158 -0.16 -7.35 21.65
N GLY A 159 0.92 -8.09 21.92
CA GLY A 159 2.23 -7.51 22.19
C GLY A 159 2.79 -6.74 20.99
N THR A 160 2.67 -7.28 19.78
CA THR A 160 3.09 -6.62 18.54
C THR A 160 2.21 -5.42 18.21
N LEU A 161 0.89 -5.47 18.40
CA LEU A 161 -0.02 -4.31 18.23
C LEU A 161 0.23 -3.20 19.26
N MET A 162 0.54 -3.54 20.52
CA MET A 162 0.93 -2.56 21.54
C MET A 162 2.29 -1.92 21.24
N PHE A 163 3.25 -2.71 20.76
CA PHE A 163 4.54 -2.18 20.31
C PHE A 163 4.36 -1.27 19.07
N GLN A 164 3.50 -1.65 18.12
CA GLN A 164 3.13 -0.83 16.97
C GLN A 164 2.46 0.50 17.40
N ARG A 165 1.63 0.48 18.46
CA ARG A 165 1.02 1.70 19.03
C ARG A 165 2.05 2.59 19.73
N SER A 166 3.06 2.02 20.38
CA SER A 166 4.19 2.75 20.97
C SER A 166 5.06 3.40 19.87
N THR A 167 5.33 2.68 18.78
CA THR A 167 6.04 3.22 17.60
C THR A 167 5.24 4.34 16.91
N PHE A 168 3.92 4.22 16.78
CA PHE A 168 3.07 5.31 16.26
C PHE A 168 2.99 6.53 17.20
N GLY A 169 3.11 6.35 18.51
CA GLY A 169 3.22 7.46 19.47
C GLY A 169 4.48 8.33 19.27
N GLY A 170 5.59 7.72 18.83
CA GLY A 170 6.83 8.42 18.51
C GLY A 170 6.78 9.24 17.21
N ILE A 171 5.87 8.91 16.29
CA ILE A 171 5.69 9.65 15.04
C ILE A 171 4.92 10.96 15.28
N ASN A 172 3.95 10.96 16.21
CA ASN A 172 3.20 12.16 16.58
C ASN A 172 4.04 13.21 17.32
N SER A 173 5.03 12.81 18.14
CA SER A 173 5.92 13.76 18.81
C SER A 173 6.93 14.41 17.85
N LYS A 174 7.34 13.70 16.79
CA LYS A 174 8.15 14.26 15.69
C LYS A 174 7.32 15.13 14.73
N LEU A 175 6.07 14.77 14.45
CA LEU A 175 5.15 15.58 13.62
C LEU A 175 4.67 16.86 14.35
N SER A 176 4.45 16.81 15.66
CA SER A 176 4.13 17.99 16.49
C SER A 176 5.29 19.00 16.54
N ASN A 177 6.54 18.53 16.60
CA ASN A 177 7.72 19.39 16.49
C ASN A 177 7.97 19.94 15.07
N VAL A 178 7.40 19.32 14.03
CA VAL A 178 7.37 19.90 12.67
C VAL A 178 6.20 20.89 12.51
N SER A 179 5.09 20.68 13.23
CA SER A 179 3.95 21.61 13.27
C SER A 179 4.29 22.97 13.89
N SER A 180 5.26 23.04 14.81
CA SER A 180 5.74 24.31 15.36
C SER A 180 6.61 25.13 14.38
N ARG A 181 6.96 24.57 13.21
CA ARG A 181 7.65 25.28 12.11
C ARG A 181 6.78 25.51 10.86
N LEU A 182 5.48 25.19 10.91
CA LEU A 182 4.52 25.44 9.84
C LEU A 182 3.79 26.82 9.82
N PRO A 183 4.19 27.91 10.51
CA PRO A 183 3.67 29.23 10.15
C PRO A 183 4.30 29.83 8.88
N THR A 184 5.40 29.27 8.34
CA THR A 184 6.12 29.88 7.21
C THR A 184 5.56 29.49 5.83
N VAL A 185 4.97 28.31 5.69
CA VAL A 185 4.54 27.80 4.36
C VAL A 185 3.26 28.49 3.87
N ASN A 186 2.39 28.95 4.78
CA ASN A 186 1.16 29.66 4.42
C ASN A 186 1.44 31.12 3.97
N SER A 187 2.52 31.74 4.44
CA SER A 187 2.95 33.07 3.98
C SER A 187 3.48 33.04 2.54
N ILE A 188 4.25 32.00 2.20
CA ILE A 188 4.85 31.85 0.87
C ILE A 188 3.77 31.54 -0.19
N LEU A 189 2.79 30.68 0.14
CA LEU A 189 1.68 30.36 -0.75
C LEU A 189 0.73 31.57 -0.96
N SER A 190 0.52 32.41 0.07
CA SER A 190 -0.27 33.65 -0.08
C SER A 190 0.48 34.71 -0.89
N SER A 191 1.81 34.80 -0.75
CA SER A 191 2.65 35.77 -1.45
C SER A 191 2.72 35.47 -2.96
N ILE A 192 2.74 34.17 -3.33
CA ILE A 192 2.69 33.73 -4.73
C ILE A 192 1.33 34.01 -5.39
N LYS A 193 0.21 33.82 -4.66
CA LYS A 193 -1.11 34.19 -5.18
C LYS A 193 -1.29 35.72 -5.29
N LYS A 194 -0.71 36.51 -4.39
CA LYS A 194 -0.82 37.99 -4.42
C LYS A 194 -0.16 38.61 -5.65
N LYS A 195 1.00 38.13 -6.09
CA LYS A 195 1.72 38.72 -7.23
C LYS A 195 0.97 38.55 -8.55
N LYS A 196 0.34 37.39 -8.78
CA LYS A 196 -0.49 37.13 -9.98
C LYS A 196 -1.82 37.92 -9.99
N SER A 197 -2.37 38.24 -8.81
CA SER A 197 -3.61 39.03 -8.70
C SER A 197 -3.42 40.53 -8.99
N MET A 198 -2.26 41.10 -8.64
CA MET A 198 -1.99 42.54 -8.86
C MET A 198 -1.86 42.88 -10.34
N ASP A 199 -1.17 42.04 -11.12
CA ASP A 199 -1.03 42.26 -12.57
C ASP A 199 -2.39 42.24 -13.28
N THR A 200 -3.34 41.41 -12.82
CA THR A 200 -4.69 41.32 -13.39
C THR A 200 -5.55 42.55 -13.03
N ILE A 201 -5.39 43.10 -11.82
CA ILE A 201 -6.11 44.30 -11.38
C ILE A 201 -5.64 45.54 -12.14
N ILE A 202 -4.32 45.70 -12.31
CA ILE A 202 -3.76 46.84 -13.06
C ILE A 202 -4.21 46.80 -14.52
N LEU A 203 -4.16 45.62 -15.15
CA LEU A 203 -4.52 45.47 -16.57
C LEU A 203 -6.01 45.72 -16.82
N SER A 204 -6.90 45.30 -15.91
CA SER A 204 -8.34 45.57 -16.00
C SER A 204 -8.70 47.05 -15.74
N LEU A 205 -8.00 47.72 -14.82
CA LEU A 205 -8.21 49.16 -14.57
C LEU A 205 -7.82 50.01 -15.77
N VAL A 206 -6.66 49.73 -16.38
CA VAL A 206 -6.19 50.45 -17.58
C VAL A 206 -7.16 50.24 -18.74
N ALA A 207 -7.61 49.00 -18.96
CA ALA A 207 -8.60 48.71 -19.99
C ALA A 207 -9.91 49.49 -19.78
N SER A 208 -10.40 49.59 -18.54
CA SER A 208 -11.62 50.33 -18.21
C SER A 208 -11.49 51.85 -18.40
N ILE A 209 -10.33 52.43 -18.09
CA ILE A 209 -10.10 53.87 -18.30
C ILE A 209 -10.03 54.19 -19.80
N CYS A 210 -9.33 53.36 -20.57
CA CYS A 210 -9.24 53.51 -22.02
C CYS A 210 -10.62 53.44 -22.68
N THR A 211 -11.47 52.48 -22.31
CA THR A 211 -12.83 52.36 -22.86
C THR A 211 -13.72 53.54 -22.46
N PHE A 212 -13.59 54.05 -21.23
CA PHE A 212 -14.36 55.19 -20.76
C PHE A 212 -14.00 56.49 -21.49
N LEU A 213 -12.71 56.75 -21.71
CA LEU A 213 -12.24 57.92 -22.47
C LEU A 213 -12.67 57.86 -23.94
N ILE A 214 -12.63 56.68 -24.56
CA ILE A 214 -13.15 56.47 -25.92
C ILE A 214 -14.65 56.76 -25.97
N LEU A 215 -15.42 56.30 -24.99
CA LEU A 215 -16.86 56.57 -24.89
C LEU A 215 -17.17 58.06 -24.77
N ILE A 216 -16.45 58.79 -23.89
CA ILE A 216 -16.62 60.24 -23.75
C ILE A 216 -16.26 60.97 -25.05
N TYR A 217 -15.15 60.60 -25.70
CA TYR A 217 -14.75 61.21 -26.97
C TYR A 217 -15.82 61.01 -28.05
N TRP A 218 -16.41 59.82 -28.10
CA TRP A 218 -17.48 59.49 -29.05
C TRP A 218 -18.79 60.22 -28.75
N LEU A 219 -19.09 60.48 -27.47
CA LEU A 219 -20.32 61.15 -27.04
C LEU A 219 -20.21 62.69 -27.12
N THR A 220 -18.99 63.23 -27.07
CA THR A 220 -18.71 64.67 -27.16
C THR A 220 -18.52 65.14 -28.61
N LYS A 221 -18.36 64.22 -29.56
CA LYS A 221 -18.23 64.50 -30.99
C LYS A 221 -19.54 64.27 -31.71
#